data_AF-A0AAJ4NQ69-F1
#
_entry.id   AF-A0AAJ4NQ69-F1
#
_cell.length_a   1.000
_cell.length_b   1.000
_cell.length_c   1.000
_cell.angle_alpha   90.00
_cell.angle_beta   90.00
_cell.angle_gamma   90.00
#
_symmetry.space_group_name_H-M   'P 1'
#
loop_
_entity.id
_entity.type
_entity.pdbx_description
1 polymer ?
#
loop_
_entity_poly.entity_id
_entity_poly.type
_entity_poly.pdbx_seq_one_letter_code
_entity_poly.pdbx_strand_id
1 'polypeptide(L)'
;MKKYLLMLVSISIFGMSFAMTPSSFIAKPTPSKYESEIMHADEQIIKSIAERQELRSKMLDLQKEQNLPDSDPFQDKDLEATRTNFAIEYNVNPKLVDEIFSILNSPDQNTPK
;
A
#
# COMPACT_ATOMS: atom_id res chain seq x y z
N MET A 1 -23.76 11.10 60.89
CA MET A 1 -24.01 10.67 59.49
C MET A 1 -24.69 11.82 58.78
N LYS A 2 -24.38 12.30 57.59
CA LYS A 2 -23.36 12.10 56.56
C LYS A 2 -23.53 13.36 55.69
N LYS A 3 -22.41 14.03 55.36
CA LYS A 3 -22.11 14.69 54.07
C LYS A 3 -23.26 15.56 53.52
N TYR A 4 -23.19 16.89 53.47
CA TYR A 4 -22.48 17.66 52.43
C TYR A 4 -22.19 19.07 52.95
N LEU A 5 -21.06 19.21 53.63
CA LEU A 5 -20.41 20.49 53.88
C LEU A 5 -19.14 20.45 53.03
N LEU A 6 -18.91 21.47 52.21
CA LEU A 6 -17.84 21.63 51.20
C LEU A 6 -18.25 21.32 49.75
N MET A 7 -18.97 22.26 49.13
CA MET A 7 -18.75 22.62 47.72
C MET A 7 -18.57 24.15 47.66
N LEU A 8 -17.46 24.59 48.22
CA LEU A 8 -16.80 25.84 47.86
C LEU A 8 -15.39 25.46 47.42
N VAL A 9 -14.84 26.20 46.45
CA VAL A 9 -13.60 25.91 45.70
C VAL A 9 -13.92 24.92 44.57
N SER A 10 -13.80 25.24 43.27
CA SER A 10 -12.61 25.80 42.63
C SER A 10 -12.88 26.08 41.14
N ILE A 11 -12.21 27.11 40.63
CA ILE A 11 -11.74 27.26 39.25
C ILE A 11 -12.77 27.77 38.23
N SER A 12 -12.89 29.09 38.24
CA SER A 12 -12.86 29.93 37.04
C SER A 12 -11.78 29.46 36.05
N ILE A 13 -12.16 28.69 35.03
CA ILE A 13 -11.33 28.53 33.83
C ILE A 13 -11.72 29.66 32.87
N PHE A 14 -10.82 30.63 32.85
CA PHE A 14 -10.61 31.60 31.80
C PHE A 14 -10.55 30.87 30.45
N GLY A 15 -11.68 30.82 29.74
CA GLY A 15 -11.70 30.36 28.36
C GLY A 15 -11.05 31.43 27.50
N MET A 16 -9.75 31.31 27.25
CA MET A 16 -9.09 32.07 26.20
C MET A 16 -9.77 31.74 24.88
N SER A 17 -10.49 32.71 24.32
CA SER A 17 -10.84 32.72 22.91
C SER A 17 -9.55 32.71 22.11
N PHE A 18 -9.09 31.53 21.70
CA PHE A 18 -8.14 31.45 20.61
C PHE A 18 -8.90 31.89 19.35
N ALA A 19 -8.65 33.12 18.91
CA ALA A 19 -8.95 33.51 17.55
C ALA A 19 -8.09 32.62 16.64
N MET A 20 -8.66 31.51 16.17
CA MET A 20 -8.15 30.80 15.02
C MET A 20 -8.36 31.72 13.81
N THR A 21 -7.36 32.54 13.50
CA THR A 21 -7.25 33.12 12.17
C THR A 21 -7.17 31.95 11.18
N PRO A 22 -8.05 31.85 10.18
CA PRO A 22 -7.84 30.92 9.10
C PRO A 22 -6.70 31.50 8.27
N SER A 23 -5.45 31.17 8.61
CA SER A 23 -4.35 31.25 7.65
C SER A 23 -4.52 30.09 6.67
N SER A 24 -5.59 30.11 5.89
CA SER A 24 -5.72 29.31 4.68
C SER A 24 -4.84 29.90 3.57
N PHE A 25 -3.55 30.01 3.86
CA PHE A 25 -2.55 30.02 2.79
C PHE A 25 -2.50 28.58 2.29
N ILE A 26 -3.43 28.23 1.39
CA ILE A 26 -3.31 27.01 0.60
C ILE A 26 -2.09 27.27 -0.28
N ALA A 27 -0.91 26.85 0.20
CA ALA A 27 0.30 26.88 -0.59
C ALA A 27 -0.01 26.14 -1.90
N LYS A 28 0.13 26.85 -3.02
CA LYS A 28 -0.12 26.25 -4.34
C LYS A 28 0.79 25.01 -4.46
N PRO A 29 0.26 23.86 -4.91
CA PRO A 29 1.08 22.67 -5.07
C PRO A 29 2.26 22.99 -5.99
N THR A 30 3.47 22.73 -5.51
CA THR A 30 4.70 22.85 -6.28
C THR A 30 4.96 21.54 -7.02
N PRO A 31 5.67 21.57 -8.17
CA PRO A 31 6.11 20.34 -8.85
C PRO A 31 6.81 19.36 -7.90
N SER A 32 7.64 19.86 -6.98
CA SER A 32 8.35 19.07 -5.98
C SER A 32 7.45 18.25 -5.06
N LYS A 33 6.22 18.70 -4.80
CA LYS A 33 5.25 17.91 -4.02
C LYS A 33 4.83 16.65 -4.78
N TYR A 34 4.50 16.80 -6.06
CA TYR A 34 4.10 15.67 -6.89
C TYR A 34 5.26 14.71 -7.14
N GLU A 35 6.48 15.23 -7.33
CA GLU A 35 7.69 14.39 -7.42
C GLU A 35 7.85 13.51 -6.18
N SER A 36 7.69 14.09 -4.98
CA SER A 36 7.77 13.31 -3.74
C SER A 36 6.65 12.28 -3.61
N GLU A 37 5.42 12.59 -4.04
CA GLU A 37 4.30 11.66 -4.01
C GLU A 37 4.50 10.50 -5.00
N ILE A 38 5.06 10.77 -6.19
CA ILE A 38 5.44 9.74 -7.17
C ILE A 38 6.55 8.85 -6.60
N MET A 39 7.61 9.42 -6.04
CA MET A 39 8.69 8.62 -5.44
C MET A 39 8.19 7.73 -4.28
N HIS A 40 7.22 8.21 -3.51
CA HIS A 40 6.59 7.39 -2.49
C HIS A 40 5.78 6.23 -3.09
N ALA A 41 5.00 6.48 -4.15
CA ALA A 41 4.29 5.43 -4.86
C ALA A 41 5.25 4.39 -5.46
N ASP A 42 6.36 4.83 -6.05
CA ASP A 42 7.40 3.98 -6.60
C ASP A 42 8.04 3.08 -5.51
N GLU A 43 8.29 3.64 -4.32
CA GLU A 43 8.76 2.86 -3.17
C GLU A 43 7.76 1.75 -2.78
N GLN A 44 6.45 2.05 -2.78
CA GLN A 44 5.42 1.05 -2.49
C GLN A 44 5.37 -0.04 -3.56
N ILE A 45 5.49 0.32 -4.84
CA ILE A 45 5.55 -0.65 -5.95
C ILE A 45 6.72 -1.61 -5.76
N ILE A 46 7.92 -1.10 -5.42
CA ILE A 46 9.11 -1.92 -5.19
C ILE A 46 8.89 -2.87 -4.01
N LYS A 47 8.31 -2.40 -2.90
CA LYS A 47 8.00 -3.25 -1.73
C LYS A 47 7.02 -4.37 -2.08
N SER A 48 5.94 -4.06 -2.80
CA SER A 48 4.96 -5.07 -3.21
C SER A 48 5.54 -6.09 -4.19
N ILE A 49 6.48 -5.69 -5.06
CA ILE A 49 7.20 -6.64 -5.93
C ILE A 49 8.04 -7.61 -5.10
N ALA A 50 8.78 -7.11 -4.11
CA ALA A 50 9.60 -7.95 -3.23
C ALA A 50 8.75 -8.94 -2.42
N GLU A 51 7.66 -8.47 -1.81
CA GLU A 51 6.72 -9.33 -1.07
C GLU A 51 6.13 -10.42 -1.99
N ARG A 52 5.73 -10.05 -3.20
CA ARG A 52 5.20 -11.01 -4.19
C ARG A 52 6.22 -12.10 -4.55
N GLN A 53 7.48 -11.73 -4.75
CA GLN A 53 8.54 -12.70 -5.05
C GLN A 53 8.77 -13.66 -3.89
N GLU A 54 8.80 -13.15 -2.66
CA GLU A 54 8.92 -13.98 -1.45
C GLU A 54 7.74 -14.97 -1.32
N LEU A 55 6.51 -14.49 -1.53
CA LEU A 55 5.31 -15.34 -1.49
C LEU A 55 5.33 -16.43 -2.56
N ARG A 56 5.75 -16.10 -3.79
CA ARG A 56 5.89 -17.09 -4.87
C ARG A 56 6.94 -18.15 -4.51
N SER A 57 8.10 -17.74 -3.97
CA SER A 57 9.13 -18.69 -3.52
C SER A 57 8.58 -19.65 -2.46
N LYS A 58 7.94 -19.12 -1.41
CA LYS A 58 7.35 -19.94 -0.33
C LYS A 58 6.30 -20.92 -0.84
N MET A 59 5.48 -20.50 -1.81
CA MET A 59 4.49 -21.36 -2.43
C MET A 59 5.16 -22.51 -3.21
N LEU A 60 6.19 -22.23 -4.01
CA LEU A 60 6.92 -23.24 -4.77
C LEU A 60 7.65 -24.23 -3.84
N ASP A 61 8.27 -23.72 -2.76
CA ASP A 61 8.92 -24.56 -1.75
C ASP A 61 7.90 -25.49 -1.07
N LEU A 62 6.72 -24.97 -0.72
CA LEU A 62 5.64 -25.77 -0.13
C LEU A 62 5.12 -26.85 -1.10
N GLN A 63 4.96 -26.52 -2.38
CA GLN A 63 4.56 -27.50 -3.40
C GLN A 63 5.56 -28.65 -3.48
N LYS A 64 6.86 -28.32 -3.47
CA LYS A 64 7.95 -29.30 -3.46
C LYS A 64 7.95 -30.16 -2.19
N GLU A 65 7.81 -29.55 -1.01
CA GLU A 65 7.72 -30.27 0.27
C GLU A 65 6.55 -31.26 0.31
N GLN A 66 5.42 -30.89 -0.32
CA GLN A 66 4.21 -31.69 -0.35
C GLN A 66 4.15 -32.68 -1.53
N ASN A 67 5.20 -32.76 -2.37
CA ASN A 67 5.20 -33.53 -3.62
C ASN A 67 4.01 -33.22 -4.54
N LEU A 68 3.58 -31.95 -4.56
CA LEU A 68 2.56 -31.47 -5.49
C LEU A 68 3.19 -31.28 -6.89
N PRO A 69 2.36 -31.28 -7.96
CA PRO A 69 2.84 -30.94 -9.28
C PRO A 69 3.55 -29.57 -9.30
N ASP A 70 4.68 -29.51 -10.00
CA ASP A 70 5.43 -28.27 -10.26
C ASP A 70 4.68 -27.43 -11.31
N SER A 71 3.55 -26.87 -10.89
CA SER A 71 2.73 -25.97 -11.68
C SER A 71 2.79 -24.59 -11.04
N ASP A 72 3.36 -23.63 -11.76
CA ASP A 72 3.30 -22.23 -11.36
C ASP A 72 1.94 -21.64 -11.77
N PRO A 73 1.03 -21.38 -10.80
CA PRO A 73 -0.28 -20.83 -11.09
C PRO A 73 -0.20 -19.45 -11.76
N PHE A 74 0.92 -18.73 -11.67
CA PHE A 74 1.05 -17.43 -12.30
C PHE A 74 1.30 -17.48 -13.81
N GLN A 75 1.38 -18.68 -14.41
CA GLN A 75 1.28 -18.88 -15.86
C GLN A 75 -0.16 -19.22 -16.33
N ASP A 76 -1.14 -19.18 -15.41
CA ASP A 76 -2.55 -19.42 -15.71
C ASP A 76 -3.22 -18.20 -16.38
N LYS A 77 -4.04 -18.46 -17.40
CA LYS A 77 -4.83 -17.47 -18.14
C LYS A 77 -5.94 -16.84 -17.30
N ASP A 78 -6.45 -17.53 -16.28
CA ASP A 78 -7.51 -17.01 -15.43
C ASP A 78 -6.99 -15.88 -14.51
N LEU A 79 -5.74 -15.99 -14.05
CA LEU A 79 -5.08 -14.93 -13.30
C LEU A 79 -4.72 -13.74 -14.20
N GLU A 80 -4.37 -13.98 -15.47
CA GLU A 80 -4.16 -12.93 -16.47
C GLU A 80 -5.45 -12.12 -16.70
N ALA A 81 -6.59 -12.80 -16.88
CA ALA A 81 -7.89 -12.16 -17.03
C ALA A 81 -8.28 -11.31 -15.80
N THR A 82 -7.99 -11.82 -14.60
CA THR A 82 -8.22 -11.08 -13.34
C THR A 82 -7.41 -9.78 -13.29
N ARG A 83 -6.13 -9.83 -13.68
CA ARG A 83 -5.26 -8.63 -13.73
C ARG A 83 -5.72 -7.64 -14.80
N THR A 84 -6.19 -8.12 -15.95
CA THR A 84 -6.80 -7.28 -16.99
C THR A 84 -8.00 -6.52 -16.44
N ASN A 85 -8.88 -7.18 -15.68
CA ASN A 85 -10.03 -6.53 -15.06
C ASN A 85 -9.62 -5.44 -14.06
N PHE A 86 -8.59 -5.68 -13.23
CA PHE A 86 -8.04 -4.64 -12.35
C PHE A 86 -7.46 -3.47 -13.14
N ALA A 87 -6.77 -3.73 -14.25
CA ALA A 87 -6.25 -2.66 -15.11
C ALA A 87 -7.38 -1.75 -15.61
N ILE A 88 -8.48 -2.34 -16.06
CA ILE A 88 -9.68 -1.61 -16.51
C ILE A 88 -10.28 -0.80 -15.36
N GLU A 89 -10.47 -1.42 -14.19
CA GLU A 89 -11.04 -0.76 -13.00
C GLU A 89 -10.23 0.47 -12.56
N TYR A 90 -8.90 0.35 -12.57
CA TYR A 90 -8.00 1.43 -12.15
C TYR A 90 -7.59 2.38 -13.29
N ASN A 91 -8.21 2.27 -14.47
CA ASN A 91 -7.89 3.07 -15.66
C ASN A 91 -6.41 3.00 -16.08
N VAL A 92 -5.80 1.83 -15.93
CA VAL A 92 -4.44 1.52 -16.38
C VAL A 92 -4.52 0.78 -17.71
N ASN A 93 -3.59 1.05 -18.63
CA ASN A 93 -3.51 0.34 -19.90
C ASN A 93 -3.30 -1.17 -19.65
N PRO A 94 -4.22 -2.07 -20.07
CA PRO A 94 -4.07 -3.51 -19.83
C PRO A 94 -2.76 -4.08 -20.39
N LYS A 95 -2.30 -3.59 -21.55
CA LYS A 95 -1.03 -4.05 -22.15
C LYS A 95 0.17 -3.77 -21.26
N LEU A 96 0.19 -2.63 -20.55
CA LEU A 96 1.25 -2.31 -19.61
C LEU A 96 1.24 -3.28 -18.43
N VAL A 97 0.05 -3.62 -17.92
CA VAL A 97 -0.11 -4.59 -16.84
C VAL A 97 0.39 -5.96 -17.28
N ASP A 98 0.04 -6.39 -18.50
CA ASP A 98 0.52 -7.66 -19.07
C ASP A 98 2.05 -7.69 -19.18
N GLU A 99 2.67 -6.62 -19.68
CA GLU A 99 4.13 -6.50 -19.78
C GLU A 99 4.81 -6.60 -18.40
N ILE A 100 4.29 -5.87 -17.41
CA ILE A 100 4.81 -5.91 -16.03
C ILE A 100 4.74 -7.34 -15.47
N PHE A 101 3.57 -7.97 -15.57
CA PHE A 101 3.40 -9.30 -15.00
C PHE A 101 4.09 -10.41 -15.79
N SER A 102 4.32 -10.24 -17.10
CA SER A 102 5.18 -11.12 -17.88
C SER A 102 6.62 -11.10 -17.35
N ILE A 103 7.14 -9.91 -17.01
CA ILE A 103 8.47 -9.78 -16.39
C ILE A 103 8.47 -10.44 -15.00
N LEU A 104 7.49 -10.10 -14.14
CA LEU A 104 7.41 -10.62 -12.78
C LEU A 104 7.14 -12.13 -12.69
N ASN A 105 6.61 -12.74 -13.74
CA ASN A 105 6.37 -14.18 -13.84
C ASN A 105 7.52 -14.94 -14.49
N SER A 106 8.45 -14.24 -15.15
CA SER A 106 9.61 -14.88 -15.75
C SER A 106 10.46 -15.57 -14.68
N PRO A 107 11.10 -16.71 -14.97
CA PRO A 107 12.06 -17.33 -14.06
C PRO A 107 13.18 -16.32 -13.78
N ASP A 108 13.52 -16.11 -12.51
CA ASP A 108 14.58 -15.16 -12.12
C ASP A 108 15.88 -15.50 -12.85
N GLN A 109 16.43 -14.55 -13.61
CA GLN A 109 17.77 -14.68 -14.19
C GLN A 109 18.89 -14.35 -13.20
N ASN A 110 18.55 -13.94 -11.97
CA ASN A 110 19.49 -13.40 -10.99
C ASN A 110 19.61 -14.20 -9.68
N THR A 111 19.02 -15.39 -9.58
CA THR A 111 19.34 -16.30 -8.47
C THR A 111 20.72 -16.91 -8.73
N PRO A 112 21.75 -16.64 -7.89
CA PRO A 112 23.01 -17.35 -8.01
C PRO A 112 22.73 -18.84 -7.75
N LYS A 113 23.23 -19.70 -8.64
CA LYS A 113 23.27 -21.15 -8.44
C LYS A 113 24.08 -21.53 -7.21
#